data_AF-A0A4R6QI36-F1
#
_entry.id   AF-A0A4R6QI36-F1
#
_cell.length_a   1.000
_cell.length_b   1.000
_cell.length_c   1.000
_cell.angle_alpha   90.00
_cell.angle_beta   90.00
_cell.angle_gamma   90.00
#
_symmetry.space_group_name_H-M   'P 1'
#
loop_
_entity.id
_entity.type
_entity.pdbx_description
1 polymer ?
#
loop_
_entity_poly.entity_id
_entity_poly.type
_entity_poly.pdbx_seq_one_letter_code
_entity_poly.pdbx_strand_id
1 'polypeptide(L)'
;MWSGEDDPADTLVPRLLAMGADPGRVHFITGSRVGSEVLPFDPARDMTQVLAAAEQIGDVRLLILDPVVSAVAGDSHKNTEVRRAMQPLVDLGAALNCAVLGISHFSKGGAGSEPASRVVGSIAFTAVARVVMVAAKVHSDDGEDRRILARGKSNIGPDDGGFEYQIEQSEPLPGIHASYIAWGDSVDGSARELLAEPDQGQGEGGEVGAFDDACAFLRSELAQGPKSAKYLLGEARQAGHSERTIKRAKARLNIESRKESTGWLWGMALEAEFKGAKNAKESNVRNLGTVGTL
;
A
#
# COMPACT_ATOMS: atom_id res chain seq x y z
N MET A 1 -8.51 0.12 -18.20
CA MET A 1 -7.86 -0.89 -17.33
C MET A 1 -6.50 -1.22 -17.90
N TRP A 2 -5.50 -1.37 -17.03
CA TRP A 2 -4.23 -1.99 -17.37
C TRP A 2 -4.00 -3.17 -16.43
N SER A 3 -3.61 -4.32 -16.97
CA SER A 3 -3.07 -5.44 -16.20
C SER A 3 -1.71 -5.83 -16.77
N GLY A 4 -0.73 -5.99 -15.89
CA GLY A 4 0.56 -6.60 -16.19
C GLY A 4 0.60 -8.10 -15.89
N GLU A 5 -0.48 -8.65 -15.33
CA GLU A 5 -0.57 -10.05 -14.89
C GLU A 5 -1.45 -10.92 -15.80
N ASP A 6 -2.59 -10.38 -16.24
CA ASP A 6 -3.62 -11.12 -16.99
C ASP A 6 -3.82 -10.56 -18.41
N ASP A 7 -4.00 -11.45 -19.39
CA ASP A 7 -4.28 -11.07 -20.78
C ASP A 7 -5.77 -10.68 -20.97
N PRO A 8 -6.06 -9.62 -21.75
CA PRO A 8 -7.43 -9.23 -22.03
C PRO A 8 -8.31 -10.30 -22.69
N ALA A 9 -7.78 -11.06 -23.64
CA ALA A 9 -8.58 -11.93 -24.51
C ALA A 9 -8.97 -13.24 -23.82
N ASP A 10 -8.07 -13.86 -23.07
CA ASP A 10 -8.32 -15.16 -22.45
C ASP A 10 -8.75 -15.10 -20.97
N THR A 11 -8.50 -13.97 -20.29
CA THR A 11 -8.71 -13.86 -18.85
C THR A 11 -9.62 -12.69 -18.48
N LEU A 12 -9.28 -11.45 -18.83
CA LEU A 12 -10.02 -10.29 -18.32
C LEU A 12 -11.41 -10.14 -18.95
N VAL A 13 -11.50 -10.19 -20.29
CA VAL A 13 -12.78 -10.07 -21.00
C VAL A 13 -13.75 -11.19 -20.61
N PRO A 14 -13.35 -12.47 -20.58
CA PRO A 14 -14.22 -13.54 -20.10
C PRO A 14 -14.73 -13.29 -18.67
N ARG A 15 -13.86 -12.92 -17.72
CA ARG A 15 -14.28 -12.61 -16.34
C ARG A 15 -15.24 -11.43 -16.25
N LEU A 16 -15.01 -10.37 -17.05
CA LEU A 16 -15.90 -9.21 -17.14
C LEU A 16 -17.28 -9.59 -17.67
N LEU A 17 -17.33 -10.40 -18.73
CA LEU A 17 -18.57 -10.92 -19.30
C LEU A 17 -19.35 -11.79 -18.31
N ALA A 18 -18.65 -12.66 -17.58
CA ALA A 18 -19.26 -13.49 -16.53
C ALA A 18 -19.89 -12.65 -15.41
N MET A 19 -19.34 -11.46 -15.14
CA MET A 19 -19.88 -10.48 -14.19
C MET A 19 -20.92 -9.52 -14.81
N GLY A 20 -21.31 -9.72 -16.07
CA GLY A 20 -22.31 -8.90 -16.76
C GLY A 20 -21.82 -7.51 -17.18
N ALA A 21 -20.51 -7.29 -17.29
CA ALA A 21 -19.97 -6.03 -17.78
C ALA A 21 -20.28 -5.84 -19.28
N ASP A 22 -20.51 -4.59 -19.69
CA ASP A 22 -20.60 -4.20 -21.09
C ASP A 22 -19.18 -4.00 -21.67
N PRO A 23 -18.69 -4.89 -22.55
CA PRO A 23 -17.34 -4.79 -23.09
C PRO A 23 -17.12 -3.52 -23.93
N GLY A 24 -18.18 -2.93 -24.48
CA GLY A 24 -18.10 -1.68 -25.24
C GLY A 24 -17.73 -0.47 -24.39
N ARG A 25 -17.79 -0.60 -23.06
CA ARG A 25 -17.42 0.43 -22.08
C ARG A 25 -16.10 0.14 -21.37
N VAL A 26 -15.43 -0.96 -21.72
CA VAL A 26 -14.15 -1.35 -21.11
C VAL A 26 -13.03 -1.16 -22.12
N HIS A 27 -12.09 -0.28 -21.79
CA HIS A 27 -10.92 -0.01 -22.61
C HIS A 27 -9.67 -0.56 -21.93
N PHE A 28 -8.86 -1.31 -22.67
CA PHE A 28 -7.60 -1.88 -22.18
C PHE A 28 -6.41 -1.06 -22.67
N ILE A 29 -5.45 -0.84 -21.79
CA ILE A 29 -4.16 -0.25 -22.11
C ILE A 29 -3.24 -1.42 -22.48
N THR A 30 -2.82 -1.50 -23.74
CA THR A 30 -1.99 -2.61 -24.26
C THR A 30 -0.55 -2.20 -24.55
N GLY A 31 -0.23 -0.91 -24.51
CA GLY A 31 1.08 -0.37 -24.81
C GLY A 31 1.10 1.16 -24.76
N SER A 32 2.27 1.73 -24.94
CA SER A 32 2.48 3.17 -25.13
C SER A 32 3.15 3.44 -26.46
N ARG A 33 2.94 4.63 -27.03
CA ARG A 33 3.51 4.99 -28.33
C ARG A 33 4.62 6.02 -28.15
N VAL A 34 5.77 5.75 -28.73
CA VAL A 34 6.90 6.69 -28.80
C VAL A 34 7.27 6.87 -30.27
N GLY A 35 6.84 7.99 -30.85
CA GLY A 35 6.95 8.22 -32.30
C GLY A 35 6.15 7.19 -33.09
N SER A 36 6.81 6.43 -33.97
CA SER A 36 6.17 5.37 -34.76
C SER A 36 6.10 4.02 -34.03
N GLU A 37 6.87 3.84 -32.96
CA GLU A 37 7.01 2.56 -32.26
C GLU A 37 5.96 2.40 -31.15
N VAL A 38 5.52 1.16 -30.96
CA VAL A 38 4.68 0.76 -29.82
C VAL A 38 5.58 0.01 -28.84
N LEU A 39 5.68 0.55 -27.63
CA LEU A 39 6.44 -0.03 -26.52
C LEU A 39 5.47 -0.63 -25.50
N PRO A 40 5.95 -1.56 -24.65
CA PRO A 40 5.21 -1.97 -23.47
C PRO A 40 4.84 -0.75 -22.62
N PHE A 41 3.61 -0.74 -22.15
CA PHE A 41 3.13 0.31 -21.26
C PHE A 41 3.85 0.24 -19.92
N ASP A 42 4.33 1.39 -19.44
CA ASP A 42 4.92 1.55 -18.12
C ASP A 42 4.06 2.52 -17.28
N PRO A 43 3.35 2.03 -16.25
CA PRO A 43 2.50 2.89 -15.42
C PRO A 43 3.27 4.00 -14.68
N ALA A 44 4.57 3.85 -14.45
CA ALA A 44 5.39 4.87 -13.80
C ALA A 44 5.79 6.02 -14.75
N ARG A 45 5.71 5.80 -16.06
CA ARG A 45 6.16 6.75 -17.09
C ARG A 45 5.02 7.31 -17.94
N ASP A 46 4.04 6.48 -18.30
CA ASP A 46 3.17 6.72 -19.45
C ASP A 46 1.81 7.34 -19.08
N MET A 47 1.62 7.83 -17.85
CA MET A 47 0.35 8.40 -17.36
C MET A 47 -0.17 9.58 -18.19
N THR A 48 0.71 10.41 -18.73
CA THR A 48 0.28 11.52 -19.60
C THR A 48 -0.40 11.03 -20.87
N GLN A 49 0.03 9.89 -21.43
CA GLN A 49 -0.62 9.29 -22.59
C GLN A 49 -1.99 8.69 -22.22
N VAL A 50 -2.10 8.13 -21.00
CA VAL A 50 -3.40 7.64 -20.47
C VAL A 50 -4.39 8.77 -20.34
N LEU A 51 -3.97 9.93 -19.81
CA LEU A 51 -4.84 11.11 -19.69
C LEU A 51 -5.37 11.53 -21.08
N ALA A 52 -4.48 11.69 -22.06
CA ALA A 52 -4.87 12.07 -23.41
C ALA A 52 -5.83 11.03 -24.05
N ALA A 53 -5.56 9.74 -23.88
CA ALA A 53 -6.44 8.68 -24.39
C ALA A 53 -7.80 8.69 -23.70
N ALA A 54 -7.85 8.89 -22.38
CA ALA A 54 -9.08 8.95 -21.61
C ALA A 54 -9.94 10.17 -22.00
N GLU A 55 -9.32 11.31 -22.29
CA GLU A 55 -10.02 12.50 -22.81
C GLU A 55 -10.64 12.25 -24.20
N GLN A 56 -9.97 11.49 -25.07
CA GLN A 56 -10.53 11.12 -26.38
C GLN A 56 -11.68 10.12 -26.28
N ILE A 57 -11.59 9.16 -25.34
CA ILE A 57 -12.68 8.21 -25.07
C ILE A 57 -13.90 8.97 -24.51
N GLY A 58 -13.66 9.92 -23.60
CA GLY A 58 -14.70 10.65 -22.90
C GLY A 58 -15.40 9.82 -21.81
N ASP A 59 -15.95 10.50 -20.79
CA ASP A 59 -16.73 9.89 -19.69
C ASP A 59 -16.04 8.69 -18.99
N VAL A 60 -14.71 8.70 -18.90
CA VAL A 60 -13.96 7.67 -18.15
C VAL A 60 -14.20 7.85 -16.65
N ARG A 61 -14.81 6.86 -16.01
CA ARG A 61 -15.16 6.90 -14.56
C ARG A 61 -14.29 6.04 -13.66
N LEU A 62 -13.53 5.11 -14.21
CA LEU A 62 -12.68 4.19 -13.45
C LEU A 62 -11.40 3.85 -14.21
N LEU A 63 -10.26 4.08 -13.58
CA LEU A 63 -8.96 3.55 -13.98
C LEU A 63 -8.57 2.41 -13.04
N ILE A 64 -8.27 1.23 -13.60
CA ILE A 64 -7.79 0.06 -12.85
C ILE A 64 -6.34 -0.22 -13.23
N LEU A 65 -5.48 -0.40 -12.23
CA LEU A 65 -4.08 -0.82 -12.37
C LEU A 65 -3.83 -2.10 -11.59
N ASP A 66 -3.38 -3.12 -12.31
CA ASP A 66 -3.17 -4.46 -11.77
C ASP A 66 -1.81 -5.04 -12.19
N PRO A 67 -0.77 -5.00 -11.34
CA PRO A 67 -0.77 -4.48 -9.98
C PRO A 67 -0.39 -3.00 -9.92
N VAL A 68 -0.88 -2.29 -8.90
CA VAL A 68 -0.58 -0.87 -8.65
C VAL A 68 0.90 -0.62 -8.35
N VAL A 69 1.60 -1.63 -7.86
CA VAL A 69 3.02 -1.54 -7.54
C VAL A 69 3.88 -1.23 -8.77
N SER A 70 3.40 -1.56 -9.97
CA SER A 70 4.06 -1.22 -11.24
C SER A 70 4.09 0.28 -11.55
N ALA A 71 3.34 1.11 -10.82
CA ALA A 71 3.43 2.57 -10.92
C ALA A 71 4.65 3.15 -10.19
N VAL A 72 5.40 2.33 -9.45
CA VAL A 72 6.58 2.77 -8.69
C VAL A 72 7.86 2.33 -9.41
N ALA A 73 8.47 3.24 -10.17
CA ALA A 73 9.79 3.04 -10.77
C ALA A 73 10.90 3.18 -9.71
N GLY A 74 11.05 2.20 -8.80
CA GLY A 74 12.06 2.24 -7.74
C GLY A 74 11.85 1.24 -6.61
N ASP A 75 12.57 1.43 -5.51
CA ASP A 75 12.46 0.57 -4.32
C ASP A 75 11.14 0.87 -3.56
N SER A 76 10.16 -0.02 -3.76
CA SER A 76 8.84 0.06 -3.11
C SER A 76 8.85 0.02 -1.57
N HIS A 77 10.01 -0.24 -0.94
CA HIS A 77 10.16 -0.25 0.51
C HIS A 77 10.33 1.15 1.14
N LYS A 78 10.43 2.21 0.34
CA LYS A 78 10.52 3.60 0.85
C LYS A 78 9.19 4.34 0.69
N ASN A 79 8.46 4.49 1.79
CA ASN A 79 7.13 5.10 1.81
C ASN A 79 7.02 6.45 1.09
N THR A 80 8.02 7.33 1.25
CA THR A 80 8.03 8.65 0.57
C THR A 80 8.18 8.52 -0.94
N GLU A 81 8.97 7.56 -1.43
CA GLU A 81 9.15 7.32 -2.87
C GLU A 81 7.87 6.79 -3.48
N VAL A 82 7.18 5.87 -2.80
CA VAL A 82 5.87 5.36 -3.24
C VAL A 82 4.82 6.49 -3.27
N ARG A 83 4.71 7.32 -2.23
CA ARG A 83 3.74 8.44 -2.25
C ARG A 83 3.98 9.37 -3.44
N ARG A 84 5.25 9.70 -3.71
CA ARG A 84 5.63 10.54 -4.86
C ARG A 84 5.34 9.86 -6.19
N ALA A 85 5.64 8.56 -6.31
CA ALA A 85 5.39 7.78 -7.52
C ALA A 85 3.88 7.59 -7.80
N MET A 86 3.06 7.60 -6.76
CA MET A 86 1.60 7.53 -6.87
C MET A 86 0.94 8.87 -7.21
N GLN A 87 1.65 10.00 -7.06
CA GLN A 87 1.07 11.33 -7.30
C GLN A 87 0.50 11.52 -8.72
N PRO A 88 1.16 11.06 -9.81
CA PRO A 88 0.61 11.13 -11.15
C PRO A 88 -0.75 10.43 -11.30
N LEU A 89 -0.98 9.33 -10.57
CA LEU A 89 -2.26 8.63 -10.56
C LEU A 89 -3.34 9.42 -9.82
N VAL A 90 -2.98 10.06 -8.71
CA VAL A 90 -3.88 10.96 -7.96
C VAL A 90 -4.28 12.15 -8.83
N ASP A 91 -3.30 12.76 -9.50
CA ASP A 91 -3.53 13.93 -10.37
C ASP A 91 -4.40 13.56 -11.57
N LEU A 92 -4.17 12.39 -12.18
CA LEU A 92 -4.99 11.88 -13.28
C LEU A 92 -6.43 11.59 -12.84
N GLY A 93 -6.61 10.96 -11.67
CA GLY A 93 -7.93 10.74 -11.09
C GLY A 93 -8.70 12.04 -10.87
N ALA A 94 -8.01 13.07 -10.36
CA ALA A 94 -8.58 14.40 -10.16
C ALA A 94 -8.92 15.11 -11.48
N ALA A 95 -8.02 15.05 -12.48
CA ALA A 95 -8.22 15.68 -13.78
C ALA A 95 -9.41 15.07 -14.55
N LEU A 96 -9.53 13.74 -14.52
CA LEU A 96 -10.62 13.01 -15.18
C LEU A 96 -11.92 12.96 -14.35
N ASN A 97 -11.88 13.39 -13.08
CA ASN A 97 -12.95 13.16 -12.11
C ASN A 97 -13.40 11.68 -12.08
N CYS A 98 -12.41 10.79 -12.01
CA CYS A 98 -12.61 9.34 -12.05
C CYS A 98 -12.00 8.67 -10.81
N ALA A 99 -12.51 7.47 -10.48
CA ALA A 99 -11.91 6.65 -9.45
C ALA A 99 -10.64 5.96 -9.99
N VAL A 100 -9.61 5.87 -9.16
CA VAL A 100 -8.42 5.06 -9.46
C VAL A 100 -8.38 3.89 -8.49
N LEU A 101 -8.42 2.68 -9.04
CA LEU A 101 -8.37 1.42 -8.30
C LEU A 101 -7.03 0.72 -8.58
N GLY A 102 -6.27 0.51 -7.51
CA GLY A 102 -5.03 -0.26 -7.56
C GLY A 102 -5.23 -1.64 -6.94
N ILE A 103 -4.78 -2.69 -7.62
CA ILE A 103 -4.74 -4.06 -7.10
C ILE A 103 -3.32 -4.35 -6.60
N SER A 104 -3.20 -4.95 -5.43
CA SER A 104 -1.90 -5.36 -4.88
C SER A 104 -2.05 -6.69 -4.16
N HIS A 105 -1.05 -7.55 -4.35
CA HIS A 105 -0.90 -8.75 -3.54
C HIS A 105 -0.40 -8.40 -2.15
N PHE A 106 -0.76 -9.23 -1.17
CA PHE A 106 -0.12 -9.21 0.14
C PHE A 106 1.36 -9.59 -0.01
N SER A 107 2.25 -8.96 0.78
CA SER A 107 3.64 -9.42 0.85
C SER A 107 3.69 -10.82 1.44
N LYS A 108 4.49 -11.72 0.84
CA LYS A 108 4.77 -13.06 1.39
C LYS A 108 5.45 -12.92 2.76
N GLY A 109 4.68 -13.00 3.83
CA GLY A 109 5.19 -13.26 5.17
C GLY A 109 5.66 -14.72 5.25
N GLY A 110 6.80 -14.98 5.89
CA GLY A 110 7.26 -16.33 6.17
C GLY A 110 6.22 -17.11 6.97
N ALA A 111 6.28 -18.44 6.90
CA ALA A 111 5.39 -19.33 7.66
C ALA A 111 5.39 -18.92 9.15
N GLY A 112 4.27 -18.40 9.63
CA GLY A 112 4.09 -17.93 11.01
C GLY A 112 3.78 -16.43 11.20
N SER A 113 3.70 -15.62 10.15
CA SER A 113 3.33 -14.20 10.32
C SER A 113 1.81 -13.96 10.26
N GLU A 114 1.30 -13.18 11.22
CA GLU A 114 -0.13 -12.87 11.36
C GLU A 114 -0.72 -12.24 10.08
N PRO A 115 -1.99 -12.50 9.74
CA PRO A 115 -2.65 -11.87 8.59
C PRO A 115 -2.54 -10.34 8.55
N ALA A 116 -2.53 -9.68 9.71
CA ALA A 116 -2.32 -8.23 9.82
C ALA A 116 -0.92 -7.78 9.35
N SER A 117 0.11 -8.59 9.60
CA SER A 117 1.49 -8.33 9.13
C SER A 117 1.66 -8.51 7.61
N ARG A 118 0.69 -9.14 6.92
CA ARG A 118 0.74 -9.29 5.46
C ARG A 118 0.41 -7.98 4.73
N VAL A 119 -0.22 -7.03 5.44
CA VAL A 119 -0.46 -5.65 5.00
C VAL A 119 0.85 -4.84 4.94
N VAL A 120 1.94 -5.33 5.55
CA VAL A 120 3.21 -4.60 5.77
C VAL A 120 3.96 -4.22 4.49
N GLY A 121 3.86 -5.00 3.41
CA GLY A 121 4.37 -4.58 2.09
C GLY A 121 3.61 -3.42 1.45
N SER A 122 2.45 -3.05 1.99
CA SER A 122 1.50 -2.09 1.39
C SER A 122 1.31 -0.82 2.21
N ILE A 123 2.05 -0.58 3.30
CA ILE A 123 1.86 0.62 4.16
C ILE A 123 1.90 1.91 3.34
N ALA A 124 2.82 2.02 2.39
CA ALA A 124 2.95 3.21 1.57
C ALA A 124 1.75 3.42 0.62
N PHE A 125 1.26 2.34 0.01
CA PHE A 125 0.11 2.36 -0.89
C PHE A 125 -1.19 2.62 -0.13
N THR A 126 -1.39 1.97 1.01
CA THR A 126 -2.56 2.19 1.88
C THR A 126 -2.57 3.59 2.46
N ALA A 127 -1.41 4.21 2.69
CA ALA A 127 -1.34 5.59 3.14
C ALA A 127 -1.86 6.60 2.10
N VAL A 128 -1.61 6.38 0.81
CA VAL A 128 -2.13 7.22 -0.28
C VAL A 128 -3.63 6.97 -0.52
N ALA A 129 -4.07 5.72 -0.41
CA ALA A 129 -5.44 5.33 -0.71
C ALA A 129 -6.46 5.96 0.26
N ARG A 130 -7.59 6.41 -0.31
CA ARG A 130 -8.77 6.91 0.44
C ARG A 130 -9.56 5.77 1.07
N VAL A 131 -9.69 4.67 0.33
CA VAL A 131 -10.36 3.43 0.75
C VAL A 131 -9.40 2.27 0.49
N VAL A 132 -9.30 1.35 1.44
CA VAL A 132 -8.57 0.09 1.28
C VAL A 132 -9.57 -1.03 1.56
N MET A 133 -9.70 -1.94 0.61
CA MET A 133 -10.48 -3.16 0.75
C MET A 133 -9.53 -4.35 0.80
N VAL A 134 -9.88 -5.34 1.62
CA VAL A 134 -9.10 -6.55 1.83
C VAL A 134 -9.96 -7.76 1.47
N ALA A 135 -9.52 -8.52 0.47
CA ALA A 135 -10.09 -9.81 0.13
C ALA A 135 -9.28 -10.92 0.82
N ALA A 136 -9.93 -11.77 1.60
CA ALA A 136 -9.26 -12.86 2.29
C ALA A 136 -10.17 -14.07 2.47
N LYS A 137 -9.53 -15.23 2.61
CA LYS A 137 -10.16 -16.49 3.00
C LYS A 137 -10.07 -16.61 4.52
N VAL A 138 -11.20 -16.84 5.17
CA VAL A 138 -11.34 -16.94 6.62
C VAL A 138 -11.81 -18.34 6.95
N HIS A 139 -11.04 -19.05 7.77
CA HIS A 139 -11.45 -20.35 8.28
C HIS A 139 -12.52 -20.13 9.35
N SER A 140 -13.62 -20.86 9.26
CA SER A 140 -14.71 -20.83 10.22
C SER A 140 -14.68 -22.09 11.08
N ASP A 141 -15.16 -21.99 12.33
CA ASP A 141 -15.17 -23.10 13.29
C ASP A 141 -16.04 -24.29 12.85
N ASP A 142 -16.99 -24.04 11.93
CA ASP A 142 -17.85 -25.04 11.31
C ASP A 142 -17.16 -25.81 10.16
N GLY A 143 -15.91 -25.48 9.84
CA GLY A 143 -15.11 -26.15 8.82
C GLY A 143 -15.39 -25.67 7.38
N GLU A 144 -16.29 -24.71 7.19
CA GLU A 144 -16.59 -24.12 5.89
C GLU A 144 -15.77 -22.83 5.70
N ASP A 145 -14.85 -22.88 4.74
CA ASP A 145 -14.02 -21.74 4.40
C ASP A 145 -14.85 -20.61 3.79
N ARG A 146 -14.89 -19.46 4.46
CA ARG A 146 -15.55 -18.26 3.95
C ARG A 146 -14.56 -17.36 3.25
N ARG A 147 -15.02 -16.57 2.29
CA ARG A 147 -14.22 -15.46 1.75
C ARG A 147 -14.94 -14.16 2.01
N ILE A 148 -14.18 -13.17 2.47
CA ILE A 148 -14.71 -11.87 2.87
C ILE A 148 -13.93 -10.78 2.15
N LEU A 149 -14.66 -9.83 1.57
CA LEU A 149 -14.14 -8.54 1.16
C LEU A 149 -14.48 -7.52 2.26
N ALA A 150 -13.51 -7.18 3.09
CA ALA A 150 -13.68 -6.25 4.20
C ALA A 150 -13.10 -4.86 3.91
N ARG A 151 -13.69 -3.81 4.46
CA ARG A 151 -13.09 -2.46 4.46
C ARG A 151 -12.03 -2.39 5.55
N GLY A 152 -10.77 -2.26 5.15
CA GLY A 152 -9.63 -2.12 6.05
C GLY A 152 -9.29 -0.67 6.40
N LYS A 153 -9.68 0.28 5.54
CA LYS A 153 -9.52 1.71 5.76
C LYS A 153 -10.56 2.48 4.95
N SER A 154 -11.11 3.53 5.54
CA SER A 154 -11.83 4.58 4.83
C SER A 154 -11.59 5.92 5.53
N ASN A 155 -11.24 6.96 4.78
CA ASN A 155 -11.19 8.33 5.32
C ASN A 155 -12.29 9.24 4.74
N ILE A 156 -13.23 8.66 4.00
CA ILE A 156 -14.34 9.35 3.32
C ILE A 156 -15.71 8.69 3.62
N GLY A 157 -15.77 7.80 4.60
CA GLY A 157 -16.99 7.10 5.03
C GLY A 157 -16.70 6.12 6.16
N PRO A 158 -17.67 5.24 6.51
CA PRO A 158 -17.45 4.14 7.45
C PRO A 158 -16.27 3.26 7.03
N ASP A 159 -15.50 2.79 8.00
CA ASP A 159 -14.29 1.99 7.83
C ASP A 159 -14.44 0.55 8.38
N ASP A 160 -15.67 0.13 8.65
CA ASP A 160 -16.06 -1.19 9.14
C ASP A 160 -16.89 -1.98 8.10
N GLY A 161 -17.10 -3.26 8.37
CA GLY A 161 -17.94 -4.17 7.58
C GLY A 161 -17.36 -4.62 6.25
N GLY A 162 -18.13 -5.45 5.56
CA GLY A 162 -17.75 -6.09 4.31
C GLY A 162 -18.85 -6.96 3.71
N PHE A 163 -18.47 -7.80 2.76
CA PHE A 163 -19.36 -8.78 2.14
C PHE A 163 -18.66 -10.13 2.05
N GLU A 164 -19.42 -11.20 2.33
CA GLU A 164 -19.01 -12.54 1.95
C GLU A 164 -19.04 -12.68 0.43
N TYR A 165 -18.19 -13.56 -0.11
CA TYR A 165 -18.20 -13.88 -1.52
C TYR A 165 -17.73 -15.31 -1.80
N GLN A 166 -18.15 -15.83 -2.94
CA GLN A 166 -17.71 -17.11 -3.48
C GLN A 166 -17.12 -16.90 -4.87
N ILE A 167 -16.18 -17.77 -5.24
CA ILE A 167 -15.60 -17.79 -6.58
C ILE A 167 -16.26 -18.95 -7.32
N GLU A 168 -17.10 -18.63 -8.28
CA GLU A 168 -17.80 -19.60 -9.11
C GLU A 168 -17.20 -19.62 -10.53
N GLN A 169 -17.61 -20.59 -11.34
CA GLN A 169 -17.15 -20.76 -12.71
C GLN A 169 -18.35 -20.71 -13.66
N SER A 170 -18.19 -20.02 -14.78
CA SER A 170 -19.14 -20.06 -15.90
C SER A 170 -18.38 -20.15 -17.23
N GLU A 171 -19.11 -20.32 -18.32
CA GLU A 171 -18.57 -20.30 -19.69
C GLU A 171 -19.15 -19.08 -20.44
N PRO A 172 -18.62 -17.87 -20.21
CA PRO A 172 -19.14 -16.65 -20.84
C PRO A 172 -18.86 -16.58 -22.34
N LEU A 173 -17.87 -17.35 -22.83
CA LEU A 173 -17.51 -17.49 -24.24
C LEU A 173 -17.33 -18.98 -24.57
N PRO A 174 -17.68 -19.42 -25.79
CA PRO A 174 -17.53 -20.82 -26.18
C PRO A 174 -16.11 -21.35 -25.98
N GLY A 175 -15.95 -22.39 -25.16
CA GLY A 175 -14.69 -23.03 -24.85
C GLY A 175 -13.79 -22.30 -23.85
N ILE A 176 -14.26 -21.19 -23.25
CA ILE A 176 -13.49 -20.43 -22.25
C ILE A 176 -14.27 -20.41 -20.94
N HIS A 177 -13.79 -21.19 -19.96
CA HIS A 177 -14.28 -21.11 -18.59
C HIS A 177 -13.64 -19.92 -17.87
N ALA A 178 -14.47 -19.12 -17.20
CA ALA A 178 -14.03 -17.96 -16.45
C ALA A 178 -14.59 -17.98 -15.03
N SER A 179 -13.75 -17.53 -14.09
CA SER A 179 -14.15 -17.30 -12.71
C SER A 179 -14.97 -16.03 -12.57
N TYR A 180 -16.00 -16.05 -11.73
CA TYR A 180 -16.75 -14.84 -11.34
C TYR A 180 -17.08 -14.86 -9.86
N ILE A 181 -17.46 -13.69 -9.33
CA ILE A 181 -17.76 -13.50 -7.92
C ILE A 181 -19.27 -13.58 -7.70
N ALA A 182 -19.70 -14.53 -6.88
CA ALA A 182 -21.04 -14.57 -6.31
C ALA A 182 -21.01 -13.90 -4.93
N TRP A 183 -21.74 -12.79 -4.77
CA TRP A 183 -21.80 -12.05 -3.52
C TRP A 183 -22.75 -12.73 -2.53
N GLY A 184 -22.30 -12.86 -1.29
CA GLY A 184 -23.08 -13.35 -0.16
C GLY A 184 -23.57 -12.21 0.74
N ASP A 185 -23.77 -12.53 2.02
CA ASP A 185 -24.31 -11.60 3.01
C ASP A 185 -23.32 -10.50 3.39
N SER A 186 -23.85 -9.37 3.86
CA SER A 186 -23.05 -8.32 4.50
C SER A 186 -22.54 -8.80 5.85
N VAL A 187 -21.30 -8.48 6.17
CA VAL A 187 -20.70 -8.76 7.48
C VAL A 187 -20.40 -7.46 8.22
N ASP A 188 -20.63 -7.47 9.53
CA ASP A 188 -20.35 -6.36 10.43
C ASP A 188 -19.09 -6.64 11.24
N GLY A 189 -18.35 -5.58 11.57
CA GLY A 189 -17.11 -5.66 12.35
C GLY A 189 -15.92 -5.04 11.62
N SER A 190 -14.84 -4.79 12.34
CA SER A 190 -13.61 -4.28 11.75
C SER A 190 -12.97 -5.34 10.85
N ALA A 191 -12.19 -4.91 9.83
CA ALA A 191 -11.40 -5.86 9.04
C ALA A 191 -10.47 -6.73 9.91
N ARG A 192 -9.99 -6.23 11.05
CA ARG A 192 -9.16 -7.05 11.94
C ARG A 192 -9.94 -8.21 12.56
N GLU A 193 -11.18 -7.95 12.99
CA GLU A 193 -12.05 -8.96 13.59
C GLU A 193 -12.52 -9.96 12.54
N LEU A 194 -12.96 -9.47 11.38
CA LEU A 194 -13.47 -10.29 10.28
C LEU A 194 -12.41 -11.21 9.68
N LEU A 195 -11.14 -10.82 9.77
CA LEU A 195 -10.01 -11.54 9.17
C LEU A 195 -9.16 -12.29 10.20
N ALA A 196 -9.56 -12.28 11.46
CA ALA A 196 -8.88 -13.08 12.48
C ALA A 196 -9.15 -14.56 12.21
N GLU A 197 -8.10 -15.39 12.25
CA GLU A 197 -8.28 -16.84 12.27
C GLU A 197 -8.77 -17.25 13.66
N PRO A 198 -9.73 -18.20 13.77
CA PRO A 198 -10.12 -18.74 15.06
C PRO A 198 -8.90 -19.37 15.73
N ASP A 199 -8.67 -18.97 16.98
CA ASP A 199 -7.47 -19.20 17.77
C ASP A 199 -7.19 -20.71 17.91
N GLN A 200 -6.35 -21.27 17.03
CA GLN A 200 -5.76 -22.60 17.25
C GLN A 200 -4.67 -22.48 18.31
N GLY A 201 -5.10 -22.35 19.57
CA GLY A 201 -4.31 -22.66 20.76
C GLY A 201 -2.93 -21.98 20.88
N GLN A 202 -2.93 -20.86 21.60
CA GLN A 202 -1.81 -20.31 22.38
C GLN A 202 -0.54 -19.85 21.63
N GLY A 203 -0.29 -18.55 21.74
CA GLY A 203 1.05 -18.05 22.08
C GLY A 203 1.30 -16.64 21.59
N GLU A 204 1.11 -15.63 22.46
CA GLU A 204 1.74 -14.29 22.52
C GLU A 204 2.11 -13.51 21.22
N GLY A 205 1.68 -13.92 20.03
CA GLY A 205 2.16 -13.41 18.74
C GLY A 205 1.51 -12.11 18.28
N GLY A 206 0.28 -11.83 18.72
CA GLY A 206 -0.48 -10.67 18.26
C GLY A 206 -0.12 -9.32 18.86
N GLU A 207 0.56 -9.32 20.00
CA GLU A 207 1.23 -8.10 20.46
C GLU A 207 2.59 -7.91 19.77
N VAL A 208 3.25 -8.99 19.32
CA VAL A 208 4.58 -8.92 18.69
C VAL A 208 4.48 -8.33 17.29
N GLY A 209 3.53 -8.80 16.46
CA GLY A 209 3.32 -8.28 15.10
C GLY A 209 2.94 -6.80 15.07
N ALA A 210 1.93 -6.40 15.85
CA ALA A 210 1.50 -5.00 15.93
C ALA A 210 2.61 -4.06 16.45
N PHE A 211 3.50 -4.57 17.30
CA PHE A 211 4.63 -3.82 17.84
C PHE A 211 5.78 -3.67 16.84
N ASP A 212 6.11 -4.73 16.10
CA ASP A 212 7.11 -4.66 15.04
C ASP A 212 6.64 -3.76 13.89
N ASP A 213 5.35 -3.77 13.55
CA ASP A 213 4.75 -2.87 12.56
C ASP A 213 4.85 -1.40 12.99
N ALA A 214 4.54 -1.11 14.27
CA ALA A 214 4.70 0.23 14.83
C ALA A 214 6.18 0.69 14.83
N CYS A 215 7.12 -0.25 14.97
CA CYS A 215 8.55 0.05 14.84
C CYS A 215 8.92 0.38 13.37
N ALA A 216 8.44 -0.39 12.40
CA ALA A 216 8.67 -0.13 10.99
C ALA A 216 8.09 1.23 10.55
N PHE A 217 6.86 1.53 11.00
CA PHE A 217 6.20 2.81 10.78
C PHE A 217 7.06 4.00 11.27
N LEU A 218 7.49 3.97 12.54
CA LEU A 218 8.28 5.07 13.12
C LEU A 218 9.67 5.22 12.47
N ARG A 219 10.33 4.12 12.10
CA ARG A 219 11.60 4.17 11.35
C ARG A 219 11.42 4.86 9.99
N SER A 220 10.37 4.50 9.27
CA SER A 220 10.08 5.05 7.95
C SER A 220 9.73 6.53 8.03
N GLU A 221 8.85 6.91 8.96
CA GLU A 221 8.43 8.29 9.14
C GLU A 221 9.57 9.23 9.53
N LEU A 222 10.54 8.74 10.31
CA LEU A 222 11.66 9.54 10.80
C LEU A 222 12.94 9.41 9.95
N ALA A 223 12.91 8.63 8.86
CA ALA A 223 14.07 8.39 8.01
C ALA A 223 14.63 9.67 7.38
N GLN A 224 13.77 10.65 7.10
CA GLN A 224 14.15 11.94 6.49
C GLN A 224 14.32 13.06 7.53
N GLY A 225 14.37 12.70 8.81
CA GLY A 225 14.61 13.61 9.91
C GLY A 225 13.41 13.76 10.85
N PRO A 226 13.54 14.65 11.86
CA PRO A 226 12.55 14.79 12.92
C PRO A 226 11.19 15.26 12.41
N LYS A 227 10.10 14.66 12.92
CA LYS A 227 8.72 15.05 12.62
C LYS A 227 7.94 15.36 13.90
N SER A 228 6.86 16.14 13.77
CA SER A 228 6.04 16.49 14.95
C SER A 228 5.34 15.26 15.52
N ALA A 229 5.36 15.12 16.85
CA ALA A 229 4.72 14.01 17.56
C ALA A 229 3.20 13.97 17.28
N LYS A 230 2.57 15.13 17.14
CA LYS A 230 1.14 15.25 16.80
C LYS A 230 0.85 14.64 15.43
N TYR A 231 1.69 14.94 14.44
CA TYR A 231 1.59 14.34 13.11
C TYR A 231 1.80 12.83 13.15
N LEU A 232 2.87 12.36 13.80
CA LEU A 232 3.20 10.93 13.88
C LEU A 232 2.09 10.12 14.56
N LEU A 233 1.52 10.63 15.65
CA LEU A 233 0.40 9.97 16.33
C LEU A 233 -0.88 9.98 15.48
N GLY A 234 -1.11 11.05 14.71
CA GLY A 234 -2.23 11.15 13.76
C GLY A 234 -2.11 10.15 12.61
N GLU A 235 -0.94 10.06 11.99
CA GLU A 235 -0.67 9.09 10.92
C GLU A 235 -0.68 7.65 11.46
N ALA A 236 -0.13 7.43 12.66
CA ALA A 236 -0.14 6.10 13.28
C ALA A 236 -1.56 5.59 13.54
N ARG A 237 -2.44 6.48 14.02
CA ARG A 237 -3.86 6.14 14.23
C ARG A 237 -4.54 5.81 12.90
N GLN A 238 -4.26 6.57 11.84
CA GLN A 238 -4.77 6.29 10.49
C GLN A 238 -4.20 5.00 9.89
N ALA A 239 -3.02 4.58 10.33
CA ALA A 239 -2.41 3.29 9.99
C ALA A 239 -2.86 2.13 10.90
N GLY A 240 -3.84 2.36 11.79
CA GLY A 240 -4.40 1.33 12.67
C GLY A 240 -3.57 1.01 13.92
N HIS A 241 -2.54 1.80 14.25
CA HIS A 241 -1.74 1.60 15.45
C HIS A 241 -2.36 2.28 16.67
N SER A 242 -2.40 1.55 17.80
CA SER A 242 -2.76 2.14 19.09
C SER A 242 -1.64 3.08 19.58
N GLU A 243 -2.03 4.15 20.28
CA GLU A 243 -1.06 5.08 20.87
C GLU A 243 -0.11 4.38 21.87
N ARG A 244 -0.61 3.35 22.58
CA ARG A 244 0.21 2.51 23.47
C ARG A 244 1.32 1.80 22.69
N THR A 245 0.98 1.19 21.56
CA THR A 245 1.94 0.47 20.70
C THR A 245 3.00 1.41 20.12
N ILE A 246 2.60 2.59 19.66
CA ILE A 246 3.52 3.61 19.13
C ILE A 246 4.47 4.12 20.21
N LYS A 247 3.98 4.37 21.42
CA LYS A 247 4.85 4.77 22.55
C LYS A 247 5.86 3.69 22.91
N ARG A 248 5.46 2.40 22.88
CA ARG A 248 6.37 1.27 23.07
C ARG A 248 7.40 1.19 21.94
N ALA A 249 6.99 1.32 20.68
CA ALA A 249 7.88 1.30 19.52
C ALA A 249 8.89 2.46 19.56
N LYS A 250 8.43 3.66 19.91
CA LYS A 250 9.30 4.83 20.12
C LYS A 250 10.41 4.54 21.14
N ALA A 251 10.07 3.90 22.26
CA ALA A 251 11.04 3.51 23.27
C ALA A 251 12.03 2.45 22.73
N ARG A 252 11.53 1.44 22.02
CA ARG A 252 12.36 0.37 21.42
C ARG A 252 13.38 0.88 20.41
N LEU A 253 13.01 1.91 19.66
CA LEU A 253 13.82 2.54 18.62
C LEU A 253 14.73 3.64 19.14
N ASN A 254 14.71 3.93 20.44
CA ASN A 254 15.45 5.05 21.04
C ASN A 254 15.17 6.39 20.34
N ILE A 255 13.91 6.62 19.95
CA ILE A 255 13.48 7.88 19.33
C ILE A 255 13.40 8.96 20.40
N GLU A 256 14.18 10.01 20.21
CA GLU A 256 14.28 11.12 21.15
C GLU A 256 13.11 12.09 20.99
N SER A 257 12.82 12.85 22.05
CA SER A 257 11.80 13.89 22.02
C SER A 257 12.39 15.23 22.38
N ARG A 258 12.31 16.17 21.45
CA ARG A 258 12.72 17.55 21.64
C ARG A 258 11.49 18.44 21.72
N LYS A 259 11.47 19.34 22.69
CA LYS A 259 10.43 20.37 22.80
C LYS A 259 10.88 21.59 21.99
N GLU A 260 10.03 22.03 21.06
CA GLU A 260 10.21 23.26 20.29
C GLU A 260 9.00 24.19 20.47
N SER A 261 9.08 25.40 19.92
CA SER A 261 8.03 26.42 20.04
C SER A 261 6.68 25.99 19.42
N THR A 262 6.72 25.08 18.45
CA THR A 262 5.54 24.58 17.71
C THR A 262 5.00 23.24 18.26
N GLY A 263 5.68 22.63 19.25
CA GLY A 263 5.26 21.38 19.87
C GLY A 263 6.41 20.40 20.12
N TRP A 264 6.06 19.13 20.33
CA TRP A 264 7.05 18.05 20.48
C TRP A 264 7.46 17.50 19.13
N LEU A 265 8.77 17.41 18.90
CA LEU A 265 9.39 16.75 17.76
C LEU A 265 9.99 15.43 18.20
N TRP A 266 9.79 14.39 17.39
CA TRP A 266 10.41 13.09 17.53
C TRP A 266 11.43 12.91 16.42
N GLY A 267 12.60 12.34 16.73
CA GLY A 267 13.65 12.06 15.77
C GLY A 267 14.48 10.86 16.19
N MET A 268 15.07 10.15 15.22
CA MET A 268 16.05 9.10 15.51
C MET A 268 17.25 9.73 16.22
N ALA A 269 17.81 9.02 17.20
CA ALA A 269 19.12 9.40 17.75
C ALA A 269 20.13 9.42 16.59
N LEU A 270 20.77 10.56 16.36
CA LEU A 270 21.93 10.62 15.48
C LEU A 270 22.95 9.58 15.98
N GLU A 271 23.43 8.71 15.10
CA GLU A 271 24.58 7.86 15.42
C GLU A 271 25.67 8.78 15.97
N ALA A 272 26.00 8.59 17.24
CA ALA A 272 27.04 9.36 17.88
C ALA A 272 28.33 9.10 17.11
N GLU A 273 28.79 10.12 16.37
CA GLU A 273 30.17 10.22 15.94
C GLU A 273 31.06 9.80 17.10
N PHE A 274 31.95 8.84 16.83
CA PHE A 274 32.93 8.28 17.74
C PHE A 274 33.43 9.34 18.74
N LYS A 275 33.02 9.22 20.01
CA LYS A 275 33.62 9.98 21.11
C LYS A 275 35.10 9.65 21.16
N GLY A 276 35.91 10.62 20.77
CA GLY A 276 37.37 10.55 20.77
C GLY A 276 37.92 10.02 22.09
N ALA A 277 38.76 8.99 21.97
CA ALA A 277 39.64 8.57 23.05
C ALA A 277 40.59 9.72 23.38
N LYS A 278 40.55 10.15 24.65
CA LYS A 278 41.58 11.01 25.25
C LYS A 278 42.91 10.27 25.24
N ASN A 279 43.98 11.03 25.01
CA ASN A 279 45.41 10.71 25.11
C ASN A 279 46.10 10.23 23.83
N ALA A 280 46.58 11.18 23.03
CA ALA A 280 47.93 11.10 22.46
C ALA A 280 48.46 12.51 22.18
N LYS A 281 49.76 12.68 22.42
CA LYS A 281 50.50 13.92 22.49
C LYS A 281 50.59 14.67 21.15
N GLU A 282 50.77 15.98 21.29
CA GLU A 282 51.15 16.96 20.28
C GLU A 282 52.19 16.43 19.27
N SER A 283 51.92 16.61 18.00
CA SER A 283 52.94 16.97 17.01
C SER A 283 52.32 17.72 15.83
N ASN A 284 53.03 18.78 15.44
CA ASN A 284 52.77 19.67 14.30
C ASN A 284 52.38 18.95 13.01
N VAL A 285 51.52 19.56 12.18
CA VAL A 285 51.88 20.13 10.86
C VAL A 285 50.75 21.04 10.36
N ARG A 286 51.13 22.26 9.97
CA ARG A 286 50.35 23.23 9.19
C ARG A 286 50.20 22.75 7.73
N ASN A 287 49.01 22.84 7.14
CA ASN A 287 48.72 23.60 5.89
C ASN A 287 47.49 23.10 5.10
N LEU A 288 46.71 24.12 4.65
CA LEU A 288 46.04 24.28 3.34
C LEU A 288 44.84 23.41 2.96
N GLY A 289 43.76 24.08 2.53
CA GLY A 289 42.87 23.56 1.50
C GLY A 289 41.39 23.93 1.64
N THR A 290 41.00 25.13 1.21
CA THR A 290 39.61 25.51 0.94
C THR A 290 39.19 24.99 -0.44
N VAL A 291 38.12 24.19 -0.52
CA VAL A 291 37.26 23.96 -1.71
C VAL A 291 35.92 23.49 -1.13
N GLY A 292 34.75 24.08 -1.38
CA GLY A 292 34.20 24.57 -2.63
C GLY A 292 32.99 23.69 -2.98
N THR A 293 31.87 24.35 -3.27
CA THR A 293 30.51 23.85 -3.48
C THR A 293 30.35 22.80 -4.58
N LEU A 294 29.36 21.91 -4.42
CA LEU A 294 28.30 21.60 -5.39
C LEU A 294 26.97 21.44 -4.64
#